data_AF-A0A4Q1V1F2-F1
#
_entry.id   AF-A0A4Q1V1F2-F1
#
_cell.length_a   1.000
_cell.length_b   1.000
_cell.length_c   1.000
_cell.angle_alpha   90.00
_cell.angle_beta   90.00
_cell.angle_gamma   90.00
#
_symmetry.space_group_name_H-M   'P 1'
#
loop_
_entity.id
_entity.type
_entity.pdbx_description
1 polymer ?
#
loop_
_entity_poly.entity_id
_entity_poly.type
_entity_poly.pdbx_seq_one_letter_code
_entity_poly.pdbx_strand_id
1 'polypeptide(L)'
;MAEIRIQEAASHRLDEIYRYTRERWGKEQAQRYIEGLFETFSRIETHAVMSRPVPAEFGVDGFMVRHERHVIYWRRLANDDIGIVTILHQRMHQIDRLREDLGL
;
A
#
# COMPACT_ATOMS: atom_id res chain seq x y z
N MET A 1 13.90 -15.21 2.87
CA MET A 1 12.62 -14.49 2.91
C MET A 1 12.90 -13.07 2.48
N ALA A 2 12.05 -12.50 1.63
CA ALA A 2 12.18 -11.12 1.20
C ALA A 2 11.69 -10.20 2.31
N GLU A 3 12.46 -9.18 2.66
CA GLU A 3 12.05 -8.25 3.71
C GLU A 3 11.02 -7.26 3.16
N ILE A 4 10.12 -6.81 4.02
CA ILE A 4 9.15 -5.76 3.67
C ILE A 4 9.75 -4.40 4.01
N ARG A 5 9.87 -3.55 3.00
CA ARG A 5 10.38 -2.18 3.10
C ARG A 5 9.24 -1.19 2.87
N ILE A 6 8.83 -0.49 3.91
CA ILE A 6 7.83 0.59 3.79
C ILE A 6 8.57 1.84 3.32
N GLN A 7 8.19 2.37 2.16
CA GLN A 7 8.74 3.62 1.64
C GLN A 7 8.13 4.83 2.35
N GLU A 8 8.80 5.97 2.26
CA GLU A 8 8.41 7.21 2.94
C GLU A 8 6.96 7.62 2.63
N ALA A 9 6.57 7.62 1.36
CA ALA A 9 5.20 7.92 0.94
C ALA A 9 4.19 6.96 1.59
N ALA A 10 4.44 5.66 1.58
CA ALA A 10 3.58 4.68 2.26
C ALA A 10 3.50 4.92 3.78
N SER A 11 4.60 5.31 4.42
CA SER A 11 4.60 5.64 5.85
C SER A 11 3.67 6.81 6.17
N HIS A 12 3.74 7.89 5.37
CA HIS A 12 2.82 9.03 5.52
C HIS A 12 1.36 8.63 5.29
N ARG A 13 1.09 7.76 4.31
CA ARG A 13 -0.27 7.24 4.06
C ARG A 13 -0.78 6.41 5.23
N LEU A 14 0.05 5.58 5.87
CA LEU A 14 -0.33 4.82 7.06
C LEU A 14 -0.76 5.76 8.21
N ASP A 15 -0.03 6.84 8.44
CA ASP A 15 -0.38 7.84 9.46
C ASP A 15 -1.69 8.58 9.15
N GLU A 16 -1.92 8.94 7.89
CA GLU A 16 -3.19 9.52 7.42
C GLU A 16 -4.35 8.56 7.63
N ILE A 17 -4.19 7.30 7.22
CA ILE A 17 -5.21 6.24 7.36
C ILE A 17 -5.53 6.02 8.84
N TYR A 18 -4.52 5.92 9.70
CA TYR A 18 -4.73 5.73 11.14
C TYR A 18 -5.48 6.91 11.76
N ARG A 19 -5.04 8.14 11.50
CA ARG A 19 -5.68 9.35 12.05
C ARG A 19 -7.14 9.47 11.59
N TYR A 20 -7.39 9.35 10.29
CA TYR A 20 -8.73 9.41 9.73
C TYR A 20 -9.64 8.31 10.31
N THR A 21 -9.13 7.08 10.41
CA THR A 21 -9.92 5.96 10.93
C THR A 21 -10.23 6.14 12.41
N ARG A 22 -9.25 6.63 13.19
CA ARG A 22 -9.40 6.88 14.62
C ARG A 22 -10.43 7.97 14.89
N GLU A 23 -10.36 9.08 14.17
CA GLU A 23 -11.28 10.22 14.32
C GLU A 23 -12.72 9.83 14.02
N ARG A 24 -12.93 8.90 13.08
CA ARG A 24 -14.27 8.55 12.61
C ARG A 24 -14.89 7.34 13.31
N TRP A 25 -14.07 6.38 13.76
CA TRP A 25 -14.55 5.10 14.29
C TRP A 25 -13.87 4.65 15.59
N GLY A 26 -12.97 5.45 16.16
CA GLY A 26 -12.27 5.14 17.41
C GLY A 26 -10.95 4.39 17.22
N LYS A 27 -10.19 4.31 18.31
CA LYS A 27 -8.81 3.80 18.33
C LYS A 27 -8.74 2.32 17.97
N GLU A 28 -9.67 1.52 18.46
CA GLU A 28 -9.73 0.07 18.27
C GLU A 28 -9.98 -0.28 16.79
N GLN A 29 -10.77 0.53 16.08
CA GLN A 29 -10.96 0.35 14.64
C GLN A 29 -9.72 0.74 13.85
N ALA A 30 -9.07 1.85 14.23
CA ALA A 30 -7.84 2.31 13.57
C ALA A 30 -6.70 1.28 13.72
N GLN A 31 -6.52 0.73 14.92
CA GLN A 31 -5.52 -0.30 15.19
C GLN A 31 -5.77 -1.55 14.34
N ARG A 32 -7.00 -2.10 14.37
CA ARG A 32 -7.35 -3.28 13.56
C ARG A 32 -7.13 -3.06 12.07
N TYR A 33 -7.44 -1.86 11.57
CA TYR A 33 -7.25 -1.53 10.16
C TYR A 33 -5.76 -1.53 9.77
N ILE A 34 -4.90 -0.90 10.59
CA ILE A 34 -3.46 -0.91 10.34
C ILE A 34 -2.88 -2.32 10.46
N GLU A 35 -3.25 -3.09 11.48
CA GLU A 35 -2.82 -4.49 11.63
C GLU A 35 -3.18 -5.33 10.39
N GLY A 36 -4.40 -5.16 9.85
CA GLY A 36 -4.82 -5.83 8.61
C GLY A 36 -4.02 -5.44 7.36
N LEU A 37 -3.56 -4.19 7.28
CA LEU A 37 -2.64 -3.77 6.21
C LEU A 37 -1.30 -4.49 6.33
N PHE A 38 -0.71 -4.54 7.52
CA PHE A 38 0.55 -5.25 7.76
C PHE A 38 0.44 -6.76 7.50
N GLU A 39 -0.66 -7.40 7.91
CA GLU A 39 -0.92 -8.80 7.56
C GLU A 39 -0.98 -8.99 6.04
N THR A 40 -1.62 -8.06 5.33
CA THR A 40 -1.69 -8.10 3.87
C THR A 40 -0.30 -7.99 3.24
N PHE A 41 0.59 -7.13 3.77
CA PHE A 41 1.97 -7.01 3.28
C PHE A 41 2.73 -8.34 3.42
N SER A 42 2.64 -9.00 4.58
CA SER A 42 3.27 -10.31 4.82
C SER A 42 2.75 -11.40 3.88
N ARG A 43 1.50 -11.31 3.47
CA ARG A 43 0.90 -12.26 2.52
C ARG A 43 1.34 -12.06 1.07
N ILE A 44 1.93 -10.90 0.73
CA ILE A 44 2.48 -10.66 -0.61
C ILE A 44 3.66 -11.61 -0.86
N GLU A 45 4.57 -11.75 0.11
CA GLU A 45 5.74 -12.64 -0.01
C GLU A 45 5.33 -14.10 -0.23
N THR A 46 4.35 -14.57 0.54
CA THR A 46 3.86 -15.95 0.48
C THR A 46 2.97 -16.22 -0.73
N HIS A 47 2.72 -15.21 -1.57
CA HIS A 47 1.76 -15.26 -2.69
C HIS A 47 0.34 -15.68 -2.24
N ALA A 48 0.02 -15.54 -0.95
CA ALA A 48 -1.28 -15.83 -0.38
C ALA A 48 -2.33 -14.74 -0.65
N VAL A 49 -1.94 -13.67 -1.34
CA VAL A 49 -2.82 -12.66 -1.94
C VAL A 49 -2.48 -12.49 -3.41
N MET A 50 -3.53 -12.43 -4.25
CA MET A 50 -3.37 -12.23 -5.69
C MET A 50 -3.02 -10.77 -5.99
N SER A 51 -1.76 -10.53 -6.33
CA SER A 51 -1.30 -9.24 -6.83
C SER A 51 -1.59 -9.10 -8.33
N ARG A 52 -1.99 -7.90 -8.75
CA ARG A 52 -2.21 -7.57 -10.17
C ARG A 52 -1.13 -6.60 -10.61
N PRO A 53 -0.66 -6.65 -11.87
CA PRO A 53 0.25 -5.63 -12.37
C PRO A 53 -0.43 -4.26 -12.32
N VAL A 54 0.35 -3.21 -12.03
CA VAL A 54 -0.12 -1.84 -12.22
C VAL A 54 -0.33 -1.63 -13.72
N PRO A 55 -1.45 -1.03 -14.17
CA PRO A 55 -1.70 -0.85 -15.59
C PRO A 55 -0.60 -0.03 -16.28
N ALA A 56 -0.26 -0.38 -17.52
CA ALA A 56 0.86 0.24 -18.25
C ALA A 56 0.68 1.75 -18.48
N GLU A 57 -0.56 2.25 -18.50
CA GLU A 57 -0.90 3.68 -18.62
C GLU A 57 -0.33 4.56 -17.49
N PHE A 58 0.01 3.94 -16.35
CA PHE A 58 0.65 4.64 -15.23
C PHE A 58 2.16 4.81 -15.43
N GLY A 59 2.77 4.10 -16.39
CA GLY A 59 4.20 4.20 -16.71
C GLY A 59 5.13 3.66 -15.62
N VAL A 60 4.61 2.81 -14.72
CA VAL A 60 5.32 2.34 -13.53
C VAL A 60 5.32 0.82 -13.48
N ASP A 61 6.51 0.25 -13.26
CA ASP A 61 6.65 -1.17 -13.00
C ASP A 61 6.32 -1.46 -11.53
N GLY A 62 5.32 -2.32 -11.33
CA GLY A 62 4.89 -2.70 -10.01
C GLY A 62 3.61 -3.50 -10.01
N PHE A 63 3.14 -3.77 -8.81
CA PHE A 63 1.95 -4.55 -8.55
C PHE A 63 1.03 -3.81 -7.57
N MET A 64 -0.24 -4.18 -7.60
CA MET A 64 -1.25 -3.70 -6.69
C MET A 64 -2.02 -4.87 -6.06
N VAL A 65 -2.35 -4.71 -4.79
CA VAL A 65 -3.26 -5.60 -4.05
C VAL A 65 -4.27 -4.76 -3.28
N ARG A 66 -5.50 -5.26 -3.17
CA ARG A 66 -6.57 -4.56 -2.42
C ARG A 66 -6.63 -5.07 -0.99
N HIS A 67 -6.71 -4.14 -0.05
CA HIS A 67 -7.07 -4.40 1.33
C HIS A 67 -8.28 -3.53 1.68
N GLU A 68 -9.45 -4.16 1.76
CA GLU A 68 -10.73 -3.49 1.97
C GLU A 68 -10.93 -2.28 1.03
N ARG A 69 -10.86 -1.05 1.58
CA ARG A 69 -11.08 0.21 0.85
C ARG A 69 -9.79 0.83 0.32
N HIS A 70 -8.64 0.23 0.57
CA HIS A 70 -7.34 0.74 0.12
C HIS A 70 -6.69 -0.20 -0.90
N VAL A 71 -5.93 0.41 -1.80
CA VAL A 71 -5.08 -0.26 -2.79
C VAL A 71 -3.63 -0.05 -2.35
N ILE A 72 -2.93 -1.14 -2.15
CA ILE A 72 -1.52 -1.17 -1.77
C ILE A 72 -0.71 -1.34 -3.04
N TYR A 73 0.17 -0.39 -3.32
CA TYR A 73 1.10 -0.44 -4.44
C TYR A 73 2.46 -0.90 -3.94
N TRP A 74 3.02 -1.91 -4.61
CA TRP A 74 4.30 -2.49 -4.21
C TRP A 74 5.12 -2.90 -5.44
N ARG A 75 6.42 -3.05 -5.26
CA ARG A 75 7.33 -3.58 -6.30
C ARG A 75 8.45 -4.40 -5.67
N ARG A 76 9.12 -5.21 -6.49
CA ARG A 76 10.41 -5.80 -6.12
C ARG A 76 11.48 -4.71 -6.18
N LEU A 77 12.32 -4.65 -5.15
CA LEU A 77 13.49 -3.79 -5.10
C LEU A 77 14.70 -4.50 -5.75
N ALA A 78 15.79 -3.78 -5.95
CA ALA A 78 16.99 -4.33 -6.60
C ALA A 78 17.61 -5.52 -5.84
N ASN A 79 17.37 -5.62 -4.54
CA ASN A 79 17.80 -6.72 -3.68
C ASN A 79 16.73 -7.81 -3.49
N ASP A 80 15.68 -7.81 -4.33
CA ASP A 80 14.53 -8.72 -4.28
C ASP A 80 13.59 -8.52 -3.07
N ASP A 81 13.83 -7.52 -2.21
CA ASP A 81 12.89 -7.14 -1.14
C ASP A 81 11.56 -6.62 -1.72
N ILE A 82 10.51 -6.67 -0.91
CA ILE A 82 9.20 -6.10 -1.24
C ILE A 82 9.17 -4.64 -0.78
N GLY A 83 9.13 -3.70 -1.72
CA GLY A 83 8.93 -2.29 -1.42
C GLY A 83 7.45 -1.92 -1.46
N ILE A 84 6.87 -1.54 -0.32
CA ILE A 84 5.54 -0.91 -0.26
C ILE A 84 5.71 0.56 -0.61
N VAL A 85 5.25 0.95 -1.79
CA VAL A 85 5.48 2.28 -2.37
C VAL A 85 4.51 3.29 -1.80
N THR A 86 3.20 3.01 -1.91
CA THR A 86 2.13 3.88 -1.41
C THR A 86 0.87 3.08 -1.15
N ILE A 87 -0.06 3.67 -0.39
CA ILE A 87 -1.35 3.08 -0.05
C ILE A 87 -2.42 4.14 -0.34
N LEU A 88 -3.26 3.90 -1.35
CA LEU A 88 -4.25 4.87 -1.80
C LEU A 88 -5.65 4.36 -1.51
N HIS A 89 -6.54 5.24 -1.05
CA HIS A 89 -7.95 4.89 -0.89
C HIS A 89 -8.58 4.68 -2.27
N GLN A 90 -9.46 3.68 -2.42
CA GLN A 90 -10.03 3.28 -3.73
C GLN A 90 -10.79 4.40 -4.45
N ARG A 91 -11.25 5.43 -3.72
CA ARG A 91 -11.97 6.61 -4.24
C ARG A 91 -11.07 7.80 -4.58
N MET A 92 -9.76 7.72 -4.29
CA MET A 92 -8.82 8.77 -4.69
C MET A 92 -8.56 8.68 -6.19
N HIS A 93 -8.24 9.81 -6.83
CA HIS A 93 -7.68 9.82 -8.18
C HIS A 93 -6.32 9.11 -8.14
N GLN A 94 -6.33 7.80 -8.42
CA GLN A 94 -5.17 6.93 -8.20
C GLN A 94 -4.01 7.29 -9.13
N ILE A 95 -4.28 7.79 -10.34
CA ILE A 95 -3.24 8.13 -11.33
C ILE A 95 -2.35 9.28 -10.85
N ASP A 96 -2.93 10.45 -10.58
CA ASP A 96 -2.14 11.65 -10.25
C ASP A 96 -1.38 11.50 -8.93
N ARG A 97 -2.03 10.90 -7.93
CA ARG A 97 -1.43 10.62 -6.62
C ARG A 97 -0.30 9.59 -6.71
N LEU A 98 -0.46 8.56 -7.54
CA LEU A 98 0.58 7.55 -7.71
C LEU A 98 1.83 8.15 -8.38
N ARG A 99 1.65 9.03 -9.35
CA ARG A 99 2.77 9.76 -10.00
C ARG A 99 3.49 10.66 -8.99
N GLU A 100 2.74 11.47 -8.24
CA GLU A 100 3.28 12.33 -7.18
C GLU A 100 4.07 11.52 -6.14
N ASP A 101 3.48 10.44 -5.61
CA ASP A 101 4.11 9.58 -4.61
C ASP A 101 5.34 8.83 -5.15
N LEU A 102 5.45 8.67 -6.48
CA LEU A 102 6.59 8.06 -7.17
C LEU A 102 7.64 9.07 -7.66
N GLY A 103 7.39 10.37 -7.52
CA GLY A 103 8.26 11.43 -8.04
C GLY A 103 8.32 11.50 -9.58
N LEU A 104 7.23 11.08 -10.25
CA LEU A 104 7.04 11.14 -11.71
C LEU A 104 6.16 12.31 -12.11
#